data_AF-V2VVZ6-F1
#
_entry.id   AF-V2VVZ6-F1
#
_cell.length_a   1.000
_cell.length_b   1.000
_cell.length_c   1.000
_cell.angle_alpha   90.00
_cell.angle_beta   90.00
_cell.angle_gamma   90.00
#
_symmetry.space_group_name_H-M   'P 1'
#
loop_
_entity.id
_entity.type
_entity.pdbx_description
1 polymer ?
#
loop_
_entity_poly.entity_id
_entity_poly.type
_entity_poly.pdbx_seq_one_letter_code
_entity_poly.pdbx_strand_id
1 'polypeptide(L)'
;MLEILLKIIGAIAALFLPIILAYLNNKLAHLKNGRESRAELLKLAEDLDFDSKDLNKKTILYKDRLAKSLFNNDYLTYEEARFFSQYENADFWVKEYAEIRGLLKRERDTLGAITEITPKYTKKRVWLCIVGYFIFAFIGIIPFVMMNKYISWIVSYYERGMLVSIFLLVMWPIIFLSIGYLFLRYSERCATCRIFLHDFKKDAFKSPILIEPPENPQVTE
;
A
#
# COMPACT_ATOMS: atom_id res chain seq x y z
N MET A 1 45.08 -9.25 12.10
CA MET A 1 43.79 -8.52 12.16
C MET A 1 43.29 -8.08 10.77
N LEU A 2 44.13 -7.44 9.95
CA LEU A 2 43.74 -6.97 8.60
C LEU A 2 43.26 -8.08 7.65
N GLU A 3 43.96 -9.22 7.60
CA GLU A 3 43.58 -10.35 6.74
C GLU A 3 42.25 -11.01 7.12
N ILE A 4 41.95 -11.10 8.42
CA ILE A 4 40.68 -11.65 8.91
C ILE A 4 39.53 -10.72 8.50
N LEU A 5 39.74 -9.41 8.60
CA LEU A 5 38.77 -8.40 8.19
C LEU A 5 38.52 -8.43 6.67
N LEU A 6 39.58 -8.59 5.87
CA LEU A 6 39.48 -8.76 4.41
C LEU A 6 38.76 -10.04 3.99
N LYS A 7 38.97 -11.16 4.70
CA LYS A 7 38.25 -12.41 4.45
C LYS A 7 36.76 -12.30 4.78
N ILE A 8 36.42 -11.62 5.88
CA ILE A 8 35.03 -11.39 6.27
C ILE A 8 34.33 -10.45 5.27
N ILE A 9 34.98 -9.35 4.87
CA ILE A 9 34.45 -8.43 3.86
C ILE A 9 34.31 -9.12 2.50
N GLY A 10 35.29 -9.93 2.09
CA GLY A 10 35.25 -10.69 0.84
C GLY A 10 34.11 -11.71 0.82
N ALA A 11 33.89 -12.43 1.93
CA ALA A 11 32.80 -13.38 2.05
C ALA A 11 31.42 -12.70 2.04
N ILE A 12 31.28 -11.57 2.73
CA ILE A 12 30.05 -10.76 2.73
C ILE A 12 29.80 -10.22 1.32
N ALA A 13 30.80 -9.62 0.67
CA ALA A 13 30.66 -9.08 -0.68
C ALA A 13 30.28 -10.17 -1.69
N ALA A 14 30.91 -11.35 -1.66
CA ALA A 14 30.58 -12.45 -2.56
C ALA A 14 29.14 -12.95 -2.42
N LEU A 15 28.56 -12.86 -1.22
CA LEU A 15 27.19 -13.29 -0.95
C LEU A 15 26.15 -12.23 -1.36
N PHE A 16 26.44 -10.95 -1.12
CA PHE A 16 25.49 -9.87 -1.41
C PHE A 16 25.57 -9.32 -2.84
N LEU A 17 26.72 -9.38 -3.51
CA LEU A 17 26.90 -8.83 -4.86
C LEU A 17 25.93 -9.45 -5.90
N PRO A 18 25.70 -10.78 -5.94
CA PRO A 18 24.75 -11.38 -6.89
C PRO A 18 23.31 -10.94 -6.63
N ILE A 19 22.94 -10.76 -5.35
CA ILE A 19 21.61 -10.32 -4.93
C ILE A 19 21.39 -8.87 -5.36
N ILE A 20 22.39 -8.00 -5.18
CA ILE A 20 22.34 -6.59 -5.59
C ILE A 20 22.23 -6.46 -7.11
N LEU A 21 23.01 -7.24 -7.87
CA LEU A 21 22.95 -7.24 -9.33
C LEU A 21 21.60 -7.74 -9.86
N ALA A 22 21.07 -8.81 -9.29
CA ALA A 22 19.74 -9.31 -9.62
C ALA A 22 18.65 -8.28 -9.31
N TYR A 23 18.75 -7.60 -8.17
CA TYR A 23 17.83 -6.53 -7.78
C TYR A 23 17.88 -5.33 -8.73
N LEU A 24 19.08 -4.86 -9.09
CA LEU A 24 19.27 -3.74 -10.01
C LEU A 24 18.78 -4.09 -11.42
N ASN A 25 19.07 -5.29 -11.90
CA ASN A 25 18.63 -5.73 -13.24
C ASN A 25 17.09 -5.85 -13.32
N ASN A 26 16.47 -6.39 -12.27
CA ASN A 26 15.00 -6.47 -12.20
C ASN A 26 14.36 -5.08 -12.14
N LYS A 27 14.98 -4.15 -11.39
CA LYS A 27 14.53 -2.75 -11.33
C LYS A 27 14.66 -2.03 -12.67
N LEU A 28 15.75 -2.25 -13.40
CA LEU A 28 15.97 -1.67 -14.74
C LEU A 28 15.00 -2.24 -15.79
N ALA A 29 14.76 -3.55 -15.77
CA ALA A 29 13.77 -4.19 -16.64
C ALA A 29 12.35 -3.64 -16.40
N HIS A 30 11.99 -3.44 -15.13
CA HIS A 30 10.70 -2.83 -14.76
C HIS A 30 10.59 -1.38 -15.26
N LEU A 31 11.67 -0.60 -15.21
CA LEU A 31 11.67 0.79 -15.71
C LEU A 31 11.58 0.87 -17.24
N LYS A 32 12.25 -0.02 -17.97
CA LYS A 32 12.18 -0.08 -19.44
C LYS A 32 10.77 -0.42 -19.91
N ASN A 33 10.17 -1.48 -19.36
CA ASN A 33 8.80 -1.90 -19.70
C ASN A 33 7.77 -0.85 -19.30
N GLY A 34 7.99 -0.13 -18.19
CA GLY A 34 7.13 0.98 -17.77
C GLY A 34 7.12 2.14 -18.76
N ARG A 35 8.23 2.43 -19.45
CA ARG A 35 8.33 3.53 -20.42
C ARG A 35 7.61 3.22 -21.73
N GLU A 36 7.75 2.00 -22.24
CA GLU A 36 7.03 1.53 -23.43
C GLU A 36 5.52 1.45 -23.15
N SER A 37 5.13 0.91 -21.99
CA SER A 37 3.73 0.91 -21.56
C SER A 37 3.15 2.33 -21.46
N ARG A 38 3.88 3.31 -20.91
CA ARG A 38 3.41 4.70 -20.81
C ARG A 38 3.19 5.37 -22.17
N ALA A 39 3.99 5.04 -23.18
CA ALA A 39 3.82 5.56 -24.53
C ALA A 39 2.58 4.98 -25.23
N GLU A 40 2.28 3.69 -25.01
CA GLU A 40 1.03 3.07 -25.47
C GLU A 40 -0.19 3.68 -24.75
N LEU A 41 -0.08 3.92 -23.45
CA LEU A 41 -1.13 4.49 -22.62
C LEU A 41 -1.51 5.92 -23.07
N LEU A 42 -0.53 6.75 -23.42
CA LEU A 42 -0.76 8.10 -23.97
C LEU A 42 -1.51 8.06 -25.30
N LYS A 43 -1.16 7.13 -26.19
CA LYS A 43 -1.91 6.93 -27.45
C LYS A 43 -3.34 6.46 -27.21
N LEU A 44 -3.57 5.61 -26.20
CA LEU A 44 -4.92 5.15 -25.84
C LEU A 44 -5.79 6.25 -25.21
N ALA A 45 -5.20 7.19 -24.47
CA ALA A 45 -5.92 8.32 -23.89
C ALA A 45 -6.38 9.33 -24.95
N GLU A 46 -5.65 9.43 -26.07
CA GLU A 46 -5.98 10.29 -27.22
C GLU A 46 -7.19 9.75 -28.03
N ASP A 47 -7.48 8.45 -27.94
CA ASP A 47 -8.53 7.73 -28.70
C ASP A 47 -9.86 7.52 -27.93
N LEU A 48 -10.07 8.18 -26.79
CA LEU A 48 -10.98 7.67 -25.76
C LEU A 48 -12.35 8.38 -25.66
N ASP A 49 -13.35 7.81 -26.33
CA ASP A 49 -14.78 7.95 -26.00
C ASP A 49 -15.23 6.75 -25.14
N PHE A 50 -15.61 7.01 -23.89
CA PHE A 50 -16.05 6.00 -22.91
C PHE A 50 -17.35 5.27 -23.31
N ASP A 51 -18.11 5.80 -24.27
CA ASP A 51 -19.45 5.34 -24.65
C ASP A 51 -19.52 4.53 -25.96
N SER A 52 -18.39 4.26 -26.61
CA SER A 52 -18.44 3.45 -27.83
C SER A 52 -18.86 2.01 -27.51
N LYS A 53 -19.95 1.54 -28.17
CA LYS A 53 -20.42 0.13 -28.13
C LYS A 53 -19.32 -0.91 -28.43
N ASP A 54 -18.18 -0.48 -28.95
CA ASP A 54 -17.00 -1.30 -29.20
C ASP A 54 -16.12 -1.55 -27.97
N LEU A 55 -16.14 -0.70 -26.95
CA LEU A 55 -15.34 -0.89 -25.74
C LEU A 55 -15.79 -2.15 -24.97
N ASN A 56 -17.08 -2.47 -25.01
CA ASN A 56 -17.63 -3.69 -24.40
C ASN A 56 -17.15 -4.99 -25.08
N LYS A 57 -16.77 -4.95 -26.36
CA LYS A 57 -16.21 -6.10 -27.09
C LYS A 57 -14.73 -6.34 -26.81
N LYS A 58 -14.02 -5.35 -26.26
CA LYS A 58 -12.59 -5.44 -25.97
C LYS A 58 -12.31 -6.23 -24.69
N THR A 59 -11.14 -6.87 -24.64
CA THR A 59 -10.71 -7.71 -23.51
C THR A 59 -10.54 -6.91 -22.22
N ILE A 60 -10.74 -7.55 -21.07
CA ILE A 60 -10.58 -6.94 -19.73
C ILE A 60 -9.18 -6.34 -19.56
N LEU A 61 -8.15 -6.98 -20.12
CA LEU A 61 -6.77 -6.50 -20.06
C LEU A 61 -6.58 -5.14 -20.77
N TYR A 62 -7.28 -4.92 -21.89
CA TYR A 62 -7.25 -3.66 -22.62
C TYR A 62 -7.94 -2.55 -21.82
N LYS A 63 -9.09 -2.88 -21.24
CA LYS A 63 -9.85 -1.98 -20.36
C LYS A 63 -9.04 -1.57 -19.11
N ASP A 64 -8.31 -2.51 -18.51
CA ASP A 64 -7.44 -2.23 -17.37
C ASP A 64 -6.25 -1.34 -17.74
N ARG A 65 -5.64 -1.53 -18.92
CA ARG A 65 -4.59 -0.61 -19.40
C ARG A 65 -5.13 0.80 -19.57
N LEU A 66 -6.29 0.93 -20.21
CA LEU A 66 -6.97 2.20 -20.41
C LEU A 66 -7.23 2.95 -19.09
N ALA A 67 -7.73 2.24 -18.08
CA ALA A 67 -7.92 2.79 -16.73
C ALA A 67 -6.63 3.28 -16.06
N LYS A 68 -5.52 2.55 -16.25
CA LYS A 68 -4.20 2.98 -15.74
C LYS A 68 -3.71 4.25 -16.43
N SER A 69 -4.00 4.40 -17.72
CA SER A 69 -3.68 5.62 -18.48
C SER A 69 -4.43 6.81 -17.93
N LEU A 70 -5.76 6.68 -17.83
CA LEU A 70 -6.66 7.77 -17.50
C LEU A 70 -6.29 8.44 -16.17
N PHE A 71 -6.00 7.63 -15.16
CA PHE A 71 -5.69 8.11 -13.81
C PHE A 71 -4.20 8.08 -13.48
N ASN A 72 -3.34 7.80 -14.47
CA ASN A 72 -1.89 7.63 -14.31
C ASN A 72 -1.53 6.73 -13.11
N ASN A 73 -2.27 5.63 -12.93
CA ASN A 73 -2.17 4.76 -11.76
C ASN A 73 -2.14 3.28 -12.15
N ASP A 74 -0.95 2.66 -12.06
CA ASP A 74 -0.69 1.30 -12.50
C ASP A 74 -1.48 0.21 -11.76
N TYR A 75 -2.06 0.55 -10.61
CA TYR A 75 -2.76 -0.40 -9.74
C TYR A 75 -4.28 -0.38 -9.93
N LEU A 76 -4.83 0.57 -10.68
CA LEU A 76 -6.27 0.71 -10.86
C LEU A 76 -6.81 -0.34 -11.86
N THR A 77 -7.98 -0.88 -11.55
CA THR A 77 -8.77 -1.76 -12.44
C THR A 77 -9.80 -0.93 -13.21
N TYR A 78 -10.23 -1.38 -14.38
CA TYR A 78 -11.26 -0.73 -15.19
C TYR A 78 -12.56 -0.45 -14.44
N GLU A 79 -13.06 -1.41 -13.67
CA GLU A 79 -14.28 -1.22 -12.89
C GLU A 79 -14.11 -0.16 -11.78
N GLU A 80 -12.88 0.02 -11.27
CA GLU A 80 -12.57 1.07 -10.30
C GLU A 80 -12.53 2.44 -11.00
N ALA A 81 -11.87 2.51 -12.16
CA ALA A 81 -11.86 3.71 -12.99
C ALA A 81 -13.27 4.15 -13.39
N ARG A 82 -14.11 3.21 -13.83
CA ARG A 82 -15.50 3.44 -14.21
C ARG A 82 -16.35 3.90 -13.03
N PHE A 83 -16.09 3.38 -11.83
CA PHE A 83 -16.77 3.84 -10.63
C PHE A 83 -16.38 5.29 -10.30
N PHE A 84 -15.08 5.61 -10.29
CA PHE A 84 -14.61 6.95 -9.94
C PHE A 84 -14.91 8.01 -11.00
N SER A 85 -14.99 7.65 -12.28
CA SER A 85 -15.32 8.59 -13.37
C SER A 85 -16.72 9.19 -13.27
N GLN A 86 -17.61 8.59 -12.46
CA GLN A 86 -18.94 9.13 -12.19
C GLN A 86 -18.95 10.28 -11.17
N TYR A 87 -17.84 10.51 -10.48
CA TYR A 87 -17.73 11.52 -9.43
C TYR A 87 -16.92 12.73 -9.91
N GLU A 88 -17.29 13.90 -9.42
CA GLU A 88 -16.51 15.11 -9.61
C GLU A 88 -15.12 14.97 -8.94
N ASN A 89 -14.08 15.47 -9.60
CA ASN A 89 -12.68 15.32 -9.19
C ASN A 89 -12.21 13.85 -9.08
N ALA A 90 -12.58 13.01 -10.04
CA ALA A 90 -12.22 11.59 -10.09
C ALA A 90 -10.71 11.32 -9.87
N ASP A 91 -9.81 12.15 -10.41
CA ASP A 91 -8.36 12.02 -10.24
C ASP A 91 -7.91 12.10 -8.77
N PHE A 92 -8.53 13.00 -8.00
CA PHE A 92 -8.24 13.18 -6.58
C PHE A 92 -8.67 11.93 -5.80
N TRP A 93 -9.90 11.46 -6.03
CA TRP A 93 -10.44 10.27 -5.35
C TRP A 93 -9.66 9.00 -5.70
N VAL A 94 -9.24 8.84 -6.95
CA VAL A 94 -8.43 7.69 -7.37
C VAL A 94 -7.06 7.69 -6.71
N LYS A 95 -6.43 8.86 -6.58
CA LYS A 95 -5.14 8.99 -5.89
C LYS A 95 -5.25 8.57 -4.44
N GLU A 96 -6.22 9.10 -3.70
CA GLU A 96 -6.44 8.73 -2.30
C GLU A 96 -6.82 7.25 -2.14
N TYR A 97 -7.72 6.75 -3.00
CA TYR A 97 -8.13 5.35 -3.02
C TYR A 97 -6.94 4.41 -3.19
N ALA A 98 -6.00 4.74 -4.08
CA ALA A 98 -4.85 3.88 -4.35
C ALA A 98 -3.94 3.69 -3.14
N GLU A 99 -3.83 4.68 -2.25
CA GLU A 99 -3.03 4.58 -1.02
C GLU A 99 -3.63 3.61 -0.01
N ILE A 100 -4.96 3.51 0.04
CA ILE A 100 -5.70 2.74 1.06
C ILE A 100 -6.38 1.48 0.50
N ARG A 101 -6.27 1.20 -0.80
CA ARG A 101 -6.93 0.09 -1.51
C ARG A 101 -6.83 -1.26 -0.78
N GLY A 102 -5.66 -1.55 -0.18
CA GLY A 102 -5.43 -2.81 0.55
C GLY A 102 -6.31 -3.01 1.80
N LEU A 103 -6.89 -1.93 2.32
CA LEU A 103 -7.76 -1.91 3.51
C LEU A 103 -9.24 -1.77 3.17
N LEU A 104 -9.58 -1.68 1.88
CA LEU A 104 -10.94 -1.54 1.39
C LEU A 104 -11.45 -2.88 0.86
N LYS A 105 -12.74 -3.14 1.09
CA LYS A 105 -13.51 -4.21 0.48
C LYS A 105 -14.45 -3.57 -0.53
N ARG A 106 -14.54 -4.19 -1.71
CA ARG A 106 -15.40 -3.74 -2.80
C ARG A 106 -16.64 -4.62 -2.78
N GLU A 107 -17.81 -4.03 -2.65
CA GLU A 107 -19.07 -4.72 -2.90
C GLU A 107 -19.36 -4.64 -4.40
N ARG A 108 -19.74 -5.78 -4.97
CA ARG A 108 -20.00 -5.91 -6.40
C ARG A 108 -21.43 -6.37 -6.58
N ASP A 109 -22.11 -5.79 -7.55
CA ASP A 109 -23.43 -6.25 -7.97
C ASP A 109 -23.33 -7.61 -8.70
N THR A 110 -24.47 -8.24 -8.93
CA THR A 110 -24.68 -9.43 -9.77
C THR A 110 -24.08 -9.30 -11.17
N LEU A 111 -23.95 -8.07 -11.69
CA LEU A 111 -23.31 -7.74 -12.97
C LEU A 111 -21.79 -7.50 -12.86
N GLY A 112 -21.21 -7.58 -11.67
CA GLY A 112 -19.78 -7.39 -11.40
C GLY A 112 -19.33 -5.94 -11.22
N ALA A 113 -20.23 -4.97 -11.39
CA ALA A 113 -19.96 -3.55 -11.18
C ALA A 113 -19.79 -3.21 -9.69
N ILE A 114 -18.90 -2.26 -9.37
CA ILE A 114 -18.65 -1.82 -8.00
C ILE A 114 -19.78 -0.88 -7.57
N THR A 115 -20.53 -1.24 -6.53
CA THR A 115 -21.66 -0.45 -6.01
C THR A 115 -21.26 0.37 -4.79
N GLU A 116 -20.50 -0.23 -3.88
CA GLU A 116 -20.06 0.42 -2.64
C GLU A 116 -18.65 -0.02 -2.23
N ILE A 117 -17.93 0.91 -1.61
CA ILE A 117 -16.60 0.70 -1.04
C ILE A 117 -16.75 0.67 0.48
N THR A 118 -16.53 -0.50 1.09
CA THR A 118 -16.66 -0.70 2.54
C THR A 118 -15.28 -0.98 3.17
N PRO A 119 -15.07 -0.68 4.46
CA PRO A 119 -13.80 -0.99 5.11
C PRO A 119 -13.66 -2.50 5.32
N LYS A 120 -12.50 -3.07 4.96
CA LYS A 120 -12.20 -4.50 5.17
C LYS A 120 -11.89 -4.83 6.64
N TYR A 121 -11.50 -3.84 7.43
CA TYR A 121 -11.02 -4.04 8.79
C TYR A 121 -12.14 -4.03 9.84
N THR A 122 -11.97 -4.82 10.89
CA THR A 122 -12.89 -4.83 12.04
C THR A 122 -12.42 -3.81 13.09
N LYS A 123 -13.34 -3.04 13.69
CA LYS A 123 -13.05 -2.07 14.76
C LYS A 123 -12.21 -2.68 15.91
N LYS A 124 -12.53 -3.92 16.30
CA LYS A 124 -11.79 -4.68 17.33
C LYS A 124 -10.30 -4.85 16.97
N ARG A 125 -9.99 -5.11 15.70
CA ARG A 125 -8.61 -5.32 15.23
C ARG A 125 -7.78 -4.04 15.31
N VAL A 126 -8.37 -2.90 14.94
CA VAL A 126 -7.71 -1.59 15.05
C VAL A 126 -7.42 -1.28 16.52
N TRP A 127 -8.39 -1.51 17.40
CA TRP A 127 -8.19 -1.31 18.84
C TRP A 127 -7.08 -2.19 19.41
N LEU A 128 -7.02 -3.47 19.02
CA LEU A 128 -5.93 -4.37 19.40
C LEU A 128 -4.56 -3.87 18.91
N CYS A 129 -4.47 -3.30 17.70
CA CYS A 129 -3.22 -2.72 17.21
C CYS A 129 -2.78 -1.50 18.03
N ILE A 130 -3.72 -0.63 18.43
CA ILE A 130 -3.42 0.53 19.28
C ILE A 130 -2.91 0.07 20.66
N VAL A 131 -3.61 -0.88 21.28
CA VAL A 131 -3.19 -1.45 22.57
C VAL A 131 -1.84 -2.15 22.45
N GLY A 132 -1.63 -2.94 21.40
CA GLY A 132 -0.37 -3.61 21.10
C GLY A 132 0.78 -2.61 20.94
N TYR A 133 0.56 -1.50 20.22
CA TYR A 133 1.53 -0.42 20.10
C TYR A 133 1.96 0.10 21.48
N PHE A 134 1.02 0.43 22.37
CA PHE A 134 1.38 0.92 23.70
C PHE A 134 2.20 -0.11 24.47
N ILE A 135 1.74 -1.37 24.54
CA ILE A 135 2.45 -2.42 25.28
C ILE A 135 3.89 -2.58 24.77
N PHE A 136 4.07 -2.72 23.46
CA PHE A 136 5.39 -2.94 22.86
C PHE A 136 6.29 -1.70 22.91
N ALA A 137 5.72 -0.51 22.75
CA ALA A 137 6.46 0.74 22.90
C ALA A 137 6.95 0.91 24.34
N PHE A 138 6.11 0.66 25.35
CA PHE A 138 6.51 0.72 26.75
C PHE A 138 7.64 -0.26 27.03
N ILE A 139 7.52 -1.52 26.62
CA ILE A 139 8.58 -2.53 26.79
C ILE A 139 9.88 -2.09 26.12
N GLY A 140 9.81 -1.58 24.90
CA GLY A 140 10.97 -1.10 24.15
C GLY A 140 11.65 0.12 24.78
N ILE A 141 10.92 0.94 25.53
CA ILE A 141 11.41 2.16 26.19
C ILE A 141 11.96 1.87 27.60
N ILE A 142 11.65 0.73 28.23
CA ILE A 142 12.15 0.35 29.57
C ILE A 142 13.67 0.57 29.75
N PRO A 143 14.55 0.17 28.82
CA PRO A 143 15.99 0.39 28.96
C PRO A 143 16.39 1.86 29.06
N PHE A 144 15.63 2.75 28.40
CA PHE A 144 15.86 4.19 28.47
C PHE A 144 15.42 4.78 29.81
N VAL A 145 14.30 4.28 30.36
CA VAL A 145 13.80 4.72 31.68
C VAL A 145 14.72 4.26 32.81
N MET A 146 15.22 3.03 32.74
CA MET A 146 16.09 2.44 33.76
C MET A 146 17.56 2.36 33.32
N MET A 147 18.04 3.38 32.60
CA MET A 147 19.35 3.38 31.94
C MET A 147 20.51 3.00 32.87
N ASN A 148 20.57 3.57 34.08
CA ASN A 148 21.64 3.30 35.04
C ASN A 148 21.69 1.82 35.45
N LYS A 149 20.52 1.20 35.67
CA LYS A 149 20.42 -0.22 36.04
C LYS A 149 20.77 -1.11 34.85
N TYR A 150 20.34 -0.71 33.66
CA TYR A 150 20.63 -1.42 32.41
C TYR A 150 22.13 -1.43 32.10
N ILE A 151 22.83 -0.29 32.28
CA ILE A 151 24.29 -0.20 32.12
C ILE A 151 24.99 -1.08 33.15
N SER A 152 24.56 -1.06 34.41
CA SER A 152 25.12 -1.94 35.45
C SER A 152 25.01 -3.43 35.08
N TRP A 153 23.88 -3.85 34.51
CA TRP A 153 23.72 -5.21 33.99
C TRP A 153 24.68 -5.50 32.84
N ILE A 154 24.82 -4.61 31.86
CA ILE A 154 25.74 -4.77 30.73
C ILE A 154 27.17 -4.96 31.22
N VAL A 155 27.64 -4.11 32.15
CA VAL A 155 28.99 -4.20 32.72
C VAL A 155 29.18 -5.53 33.45
N SER A 156 28.21 -5.97 34.25
CA SER A 156 28.29 -7.26 34.95
C SER A 156 28.34 -8.46 34.00
N TYR A 157 27.55 -8.44 32.92
CA TYR A 157 27.62 -9.49 31.89
C TYR A 157 28.93 -9.46 31.12
N TYR A 158 29.51 -8.28 30.90
CA TYR A 158 30.79 -8.10 30.23
C TYR A 158 31.95 -8.66 31.05
N GLU A 159 32.01 -8.35 32.34
CA GLU A 159 33.01 -8.89 33.28
C GLU A 159 32.98 -10.43 33.35
N ARG A 160 31.79 -11.02 33.17
CA ARG A 160 31.60 -12.48 33.14
C ARG A 160 31.82 -13.12 31.76
N GLY A 161 32.22 -12.34 30.74
CA GLY A 161 32.43 -12.83 29.37
C GLY A 161 31.16 -13.27 28.63
N MET A 162 29.97 -12.91 29.14
CA MET A 162 28.68 -13.33 28.56
C MET A 162 28.21 -12.38 27.45
N LEU A 163 28.95 -12.34 26.34
CA LEU A 163 28.68 -11.43 25.21
C LEU A 163 27.30 -11.65 24.56
N VAL A 164 26.81 -12.89 24.54
CA VAL A 164 25.48 -13.23 23.98
C VAL A 164 24.37 -12.55 24.79
N SER A 165 24.48 -12.53 26.12
CA SER A 165 23.51 -11.88 26.99
C SER A 165 23.45 -10.37 26.75
N ILE A 166 24.60 -9.72 26.57
CA ILE A 166 24.69 -8.29 26.22
C ILE A 166 23.99 -8.01 24.90
N PHE A 167 24.26 -8.83 23.87
CA PHE A 167 23.62 -8.69 22.57
C PHE A 167 22.08 -8.79 22.67
N LEU A 168 21.56 -9.77 23.38
CA LEU A 168 20.12 -9.92 23.60
C LEU A 168 19.52 -8.74 24.37
N LEU A 169 20.24 -8.23 25.39
CA LEU A 169 19.81 -7.10 26.20
C LEU A 169 19.64 -5.82 25.35
N VAL A 170 20.46 -5.64 24.32
CA VAL A 170 20.38 -4.52 23.37
C VAL A 170 19.35 -4.77 22.26
N MET A 171 19.28 -6.01 21.74
CA MET A 171 18.43 -6.34 20.60
C MET A 171 16.94 -6.40 20.95
N TRP A 172 16.58 -6.92 22.13
CA TRP A 172 15.18 -7.05 22.54
C TRP A 172 14.40 -5.73 22.48
N PRO A 173 14.90 -4.64 23.08
CA PRO A 173 14.26 -3.33 23.00
C PRO A 173 14.04 -2.85 21.56
N ILE A 174 15.03 -3.03 20.68
CA ILE A 174 14.96 -2.62 19.28
C ILE A 174 13.87 -3.40 18.54
N ILE A 175 13.79 -4.72 18.78
CA ILE A 175 12.75 -5.58 18.19
C ILE A 175 11.37 -5.13 18.66
N PHE A 176 11.18 -4.89 19.96
CA PHE A 176 9.89 -4.45 20.50
C PHE A 176 9.47 -3.07 19.99
N LEU A 177 10.41 -2.12 19.88
CA LEU A 177 10.15 -0.82 19.25
C LEU A 177 9.75 -0.97 17.78
N SER A 178 10.41 -1.86 17.05
CA SER A 178 10.10 -2.13 15.65
C SER A 178 8.69 -2.72 15.48
N ILE A 179 8.32 -3.69 16.33
CA ILE A 179 6.97 -4.27 16.36
C ILE A 179 5.92 -3.23 16.72
N GLY A 180 6.18 -2.40 17.74
CA GLY A 180 5.32 -1.28 18.12
C GLY A 180 5.10 -0.33 16.95
N TYR A 181 6.17 0.08 16.26
CA TYR A 181 6.09 0.93 15.08
C TYR A 181 5.22 0.34 13.96
N LEU A 182 5.32 -0.97 13.70
CA LEU A 182 4.47 -1.64 12.72
C LEU A 182 2.97 -1.59 13.11
N PHE A 183 2.65 -1.78 14.39
CA PHE A 183 1.29 -1.65 14.88
C PHE A 183 0.74 -0.22 14.72
N LEU A 184 1.56 0.78 15.03
CA LEU A 184 1.19 2.19 14.85
C LEU A 184 0.90 2.50 13.38
N ARG A 185 1.81 2.11 12.49
CA ARG A 185 1.67 2.31 11.04
C ARG A 185 0.42 1.63 10.47
N TYR A 186 0.07 0.45 10.99
CA TYR A 186 -1.17 -0.22 10.60
C TYR A 186 -2.40 0.57 11.07
N SER A 187 -2.40 1.04 12.31
CA SER A 187 -3.49 1.86 12.87
C SER A 187 -3.67 3.18 12.10
N GLU A 188 -2.58 3.85 11.75
CA GLU A 188 -2.57 5.07 10.95
C GLU A 188 -3.26 4.84 9.60
N ARG A 189 -2.88 3.80 8.86
CA ARG A 189 -3.53 3.47 7.58
C ARG A 189 -5.01 3.17 7.73
N CYS A 190 -5.43 2.53 8.83
CA CYS A 190 -6.85 2.33 9.12
C CYS A 190 -7.59 3.65 9.40
N ALA A 191 -6.95 4.61 10.05
CA ALA A 191 -7.50 5.95 10.27
C ALA A 191 -7.63 6.72 8.96
N THR A 192 -6.60 6.73 8.11
CA THR A 192 -6.66 7.34 6.76
C THR A 192 -7.80 6.75 5.94
N CYS A 193 -7.95 5.42 5.94
CA CYS A 193 -9.04 4.72 5.28
C CYS A 193 -10.42 5.17 5.80
N ARG A 194 -10.55 5.43 7.11
CA ARG A 194 -11.80 5.95 7.70
C ARG A 194 -12.09 7.38 7.27
N ILE A 195 -11.07 8.24 7.23
CA ILE A 195 -11.19 9.64 6.81
C ILE A 195 -11.63 9.68 5.34
N PHE A 196 -10.94 8.95 4.47
CA PHE A 196 -11.33 8.83 3.06
C PHE A 196 -12.78 8.39 2.89
N LEU A 197 -13.24 7.33 3.56
CA LEU A 197 -14.62 6.87 3.42
C LEU A 197 -15.64 7.90 3.88
N HIS A 198 -15.31 8.67 4.92
CA HIS A 198 -16.14 9.74 5.41
C HIS A 198 -16.20 10.90 4.41
N ASP A 199 -15.05 11.34 3.92
CA ASP A 199 -14.92 12.48 3.00
C ASP A 199 -15.50 12.12 1.63
N PHE A 200 -15.25 10.91 1.13
CA PHE A 200 -15.88 10.40 -0.07
C PHE A 200 -17.42 10.38 0.04
N LYS A 201 -17.97 9.92 1.16
CA LYS A 201 -19.45 9.88 1.34
C LYS A 201 -20.07 11.28 1.44
N LYS A 202 -19.31 12.25 1.97
CA LYS A 202 -19.80 13.59 2.24
C LYS A 202 -19.62 14.54 1.06
N ASP A 203 -18.48 14.45 0.40
CA ASP A 203 -17.98 15.45 -0.55
C ASP A 203 -17.86 14.91 -1.98
N ALA A 204 -18.06 13.59 -2.22
CA ALA A 204 -18.10 13.07 -3.59
C ALA A 204 -19.47 13.33 -4.24
N PHE A 205 -19.55 14.39 -5.04
CA PHE A 205 -20.71 14.68 -5.86
C PHE A 205 -20.69 13.81 -7.11
N LYS A 206 -21.79 13.11 -7.40
CA LYS A 206 -21.97 12.41 -8.67
C LYS A 206 -22.19 13.44 -9.77
N SER A 207 -21.37 13.40 -10.81
CA SER A 207 -21.55 14.26 -11.97
C SER A 207 -22.85 13.86 -12.69
N PRO A 208 -23.79 14.80 -12.92
CA PRO A 208 -25.06 14.50 -13.59
C PRO A 208 -24.92 14.14 -15.08
N ILE A 209 -23.70 14.20 -15.65
CA ILE A 209 -23.44 14.03 -17.09
C ILE A 209 -23.54 12.55 -17.54
N LEU A 210 -23.56 11.58 -16.62
CA LEU A 210 -23.65 10.14 -16.92
C LEU A 210 -24.94 9.46 -16.42
N ILE A 211 -25.93 10.24 -15.97
CA ILE A 211 -27.26 9.69 -15.69
C ILE A 211 -27.94 9.54 -17.05
N GLU A 212 -27.93 8.31 -17.61
CA GLU A 212 -28.81 7.96 -18.72
C GLU A 212 -30.22 8.47 -18.39
N PRO A 213 -30.86 9.25 -19.28
CA PRO A 213 -32.29 9.49 -19.13
C PRO A 213 -32.97 8.12 -19.09
N PRO A 214 -33.96 7.89 -18.22
CA PRO A 214 -34.63 6.60 -18.14
C PRO A 214 -35.10 6.20 -19.52
N GLU A 215 -34.66 5.03 -19.97
CA GLU A 215 -35.15 4.36 -21.17
C GLU A 215 -36.66 4.20 -20.98
N ASN A 216 -37.43 5.11 -21.59
CA ASN A 216 -38.87 5.10 -21.48
C ASN A 216 -39.39 3.84 -22.18
N PRO A 217 -40.00 2.88 -21.47
CA PRO A 217 -40.65 1.78 -22.13
C PRO A 217 -41.98 2.31 -22.70
N GLN A 218 -42.12 2.13 -24.02
CA GLN A 218 -43.38 2.13 -24.78
C GLN A 218 -43.98 3.50 -25.14
N VAL A 219 -43.95 3.80 -26.45
CA VAL A 219 -45.19 4.02 -27.22
C VAL A 219 -45.01 3.37 -28.59
N THR A 220 -45.44 2.12 -28.70
CA THR A 220 -46.07 1.60 -29.91
C THR A 220 -47.49 2.15 -29.95
N GLU A 221 -47.79 2.98 -30.95
CA GLU A 221 -48.96 2.91 -31.85
C GLU A 221 -48.86 3.99 -32.92
#